data_AF-A0A1U9UR07-F1
#
_entry.id   AF-A0A1U9UR07-F1
#
_cell.length_a   1.000
_cell.length_b   1.000
_cell.length_c   1.000
_cell.angle_alpha   90.00
_cell.angle_beta   90.00
_cell.angle_gamma   90.00
#
_symmetry.space_group_name_H-M   'P 1'
#
loop_
_entity.id
_entity.type
_entity.pdbx_description
1 polymer ?
#
loop_
_entity_poly.entity_id
_entity_poly.type
_entity_poly.pdbx_seq_one_letter_code
_entity_poly.pdbx_strand_id
1 'polypeptide(L)'
;MSNEVNISQIASGTLDPGHGWEFYVPRPDYQAQIGKVAFFTAVPDASFDIVLEGYPEHRDIEITRTWNTVWSSLTAQGVAQGYIDHVFQRNVTVENLGPITTAFYVLVAETDN
;
A
#
# COMPACT_ATOMS: atom_id res chain seq x y z
N MET A 1 -9.83 -13.90 -22.93
CA MET A 1 -8.95 -12.78 -22.51
C MET A 1 -8.34 -13.20 -21.18
N SER A 2 -7.01 -13.24 -21.05
CA SER A 2 -6.38 -13.54 -19.76
C SER A 2 -6.23 -12.23 -19.00
N ASN A 3 -6.79 -12.16 -17.80
CA ASN A 3 -6.58 -11.01 -16.92
C ASN A 3 -5.18 -11.19 -16.33
N GLU A 4 -4.22 -10.43 -16.83
CA GLU A 4 -2.87 -10.41 -16.28
C GLU A 4 -2.92 -9.75 -14.89
N VAL A 5 -2.26 -10.39 -13.92
CA VAL A 5 -2.11 -9.86 -12.57
C VAL A 5 -0.74 -9.23 -12.47
N ASN A 6 -0.70 -7.91 -12.39
CA ASN A 6 0.51 -7.14 -12.18
C ASN A 6 0.79 -7.02 -10.68
N ILE A 7 1.93 -7.55 -10.24
CA ILE A 7 2.40 -7.41 -8.86
C ILE A 7 3.50 -6.35 -8.84
N SER A 8 3.33 -5.32 -8.01
CA SER A 8 4.33 -4.26 -7.84
C SER A 8 4.59 -3.97 -6.37
N GLN A 9 5.84 -3.66 -6.04
CA GLN A 9 6.21 -3.17 -4.72
C GLN A 9 5.91 -1.67 -4.63
N ILE A 10 5.21 -1.27 -3.58
CA ILE A 10 4.78 0.13 -3.37
C ILE A 10 5.45 0.78 -2.16
N ALA A 11 5.92 -0.02 -1.20
CA ALA A 11 6.61 0.48 -0.02
C ALA A 11 7.53 -0.58 0.56
N SER A 12 8.48 -0.13 1.39
CA SER A 12 9.36 -0.96 2.21
C SER A 12 9.74 -0.20 3.47
N GLY A 13 10.07 -0.92 4.53
CA GLY A 13 10.53 -0.30 5.77
C GLY A 13 10.88 -1.32 6.83
N THR A 14 11.12 -0.82 8.05
CA THR A 14 11.32 -1.61 9.26
C THR A 14 10.28 -1.18 10.29
N LEU A 15 9.58 -2.15 10.89
CA LEU A 15 8.56 -1.91 11.91
C LEU A 15 8.93 -2.62 13.21
N ASP A 16 8.83 -1.90 14.33
CA ASP A 16 8.93 -2.48 15.66
C ASP A 16 7.63 -3.20 16.05
N PRO A 17 7.69 -4.19 16.96
CA PRO A 17 6.50 -4.87 17.48
C PRO A 17 5.41 -3.92 17.97
N GLY A 18 4.15 -4.20 17.62
CA GLY A 18 2.98 -3.43 18.02
C GLY A 18 2.86 -2.04 17.39
N HIS A 19 3.68 -1.73 16.38
CA HIS A 19 3.60 -0.48 15.64
C HIS A 19 3.01 -0.71 14.25
N GLY A 20 2.10 0.18 13.86
CA GLY A 20 1.51 0.22 12.52
C GLY A 20 1.92 1.47 11.76
N TRP A 21 2.22 1.32 10.46
CA TRP A 21 2.46 2.42 9.53
C TRP A 21 1.36 2.49 8.49
N GLU A 22 0.96 3.71 8.15
CA GLU A 22 0.01 3.97 7.07
C GLU A 22 0.75 4.34 5.80
N PHE A 23 0.38 3.68 4.70
CA PHE A 23 0.89 3.98 3.37
C PHE A 23 -0.24 4.53 2.50
N TYR A 24 0.06 5.66 1.88
CA TYR A 24 -0.84 6.36 0.97
C TYR A 24 -0.33 6.16 -0.46
N VAL A 25 -1.07 5.42 -1.28
CA VAL A 25 -0.66 5.09 -2.66
C VAL A 25 -1.47 5.97 -3.61
N PRO A 26 -0.93 7.12 -4.07
CA PRO A 26 -1.60 7.96 -5.04
C PRO A 26 -1.71 7.22 -6.38
N ARG A 27 -2.86 7.33 -7.02
CA ARG A 27 -3.10 6.80 -8.37
C ARG A 27 -3.49 7.95 -9.31
N PRO A 28 -2.51 8.59 -9.96
CA PRO A 28 -2.75 9.71 -10.86
C PRO A 28 -3.50 9.30 -12.15
N ASP A 29 -3.50 8.02 -12.49
CA ASP A 29 -4.14 7.41 -13.66
C ASP A 29 -5.49 6.76 -13.37
N TYR A 30 -5.95 6.80 -12.11
CA TYR A 30 -7.24 6.24 -11.70
C TYR A 30 -8.35 7.19 -12.13
N GLN A 31 -8.60 7.25 -13.43
CA GLN A 31 -9.86 7.78 -13.94
C GLN A 31 -10.99 6.98 -13.30
N ALA A 32 -12.12 7.63 -13.00
CA ALA A 32 -13.23 7.18 -12.16
C ALA A 32 -13.88 5.80 -12.49
N GLN A 33 -13.31 5.02 -13.39
CA GLN A 33 -13.63 3.60 -13.59
C GLN A 33 -13.09 2.78 -12.42
N ILE A 34 -13.98 2.60 -11.44
CA ILE A 34 -13.95 1.56 -10.42
C ILE A 34 -13.75 0.21 -11.12
N GLY A 35 -12.51 -0.27 -11.27
CA GLY A 35 -12.24 -1.44 -12.10
C GLY A 35 -11.11 -2.35 -11.64
N LYS A 36 -9.99 -1.79 -11.18
CA LYS A 36 -8.86 -2.63 -10.77
C LYS A 36 -9.10 -3.15 -9.35
N VAL A 37 -9.43 -4.41 -9.17
CA VAL A 37 -9.33 -5.05 -7.86
C VAL A 37 -7.85 -5.02 -7.47
N ALA A 38 -7.51 -4.41 -6.32
CA ALA A 38 -6.17 -4.47 -5.77
C ALA A 38 -6.18 -5.28 -4.48
N PHE A 39 -5.24 -6.21 -4.38
CA PHE A 39 -4.94 -6.92 -3.15
C PHE A 39 -3.61 -6.41 -2.61
N PHE A 40 -3.60 -6.03 -1.33
CA PHE A 40 -2.37 -5.66 -0.64
C PHE A 40 -1.88 -6.84 0.17
N THR A 41 -0.58 -7.05 0.18
CA THR A 41 0.09 -7.97 1.10
C THR A 41 1.36 -7.34 1.60
N ALA A 42 1.76 -7.69 2.82
CA ALA A 42 3.05 -7.33 3.36
C ALA A 42 3.86 -8.61 3.57
N VAL A 43 5.13 -8.56 3.19
CA VAL A 43 6.03 -9.71 3.20
C VAL A 43 7.27 -9.33 4.03
N PRO A 44 7.62 -10.12 5.05
CA PRO A 44 8.89 -9.94 5.75
C PRO A 44 10.08 -10.04 4.79
N ASP A 45 11.00 -9.09 4.88
CA ASP A 45 12.25 -9.14 4.13
C ASP A 45 13.24 -10.07 4.84
N ALA A 46 13.42 -11.26 4.26
CA ALA A 46 14.35 -12.26 4.77
C ALA A 46 15.83 -11.85 4.65
N SER A 47 16.17 -10.85 3.82
CA SER A 47 17.56 -10.37 3.69
C SER A 47 18.00 -9.49 4.86
N PHE A 48 17.05 -9.01 5.66
CA PHE A 48 17.30 -8.19 6.83
C PHE A 48 17.24 -9.08 8.09
N ASP A 49 18.38 -9.63 8.49
CA ASP A 49 18.46 -10.47 9.70
C ASP A 49 18.85 -9.64 10.94
N ILE A 50 17.87 -9.40 11.81
CA ILE A 50 18.15 -9.09 13.21
C ILE A 50 18.13 -10.43 13.95
N VAL A 51 19.31 -11.02 14.14
CA VAL A 51 19.45 -12.23 14.95
C VAL A 51 19.34 -11.84 16.42
N LEU A 52 18.18 -12.10 17.03
CA LEU A 52 17.95 -12.02 18.46
C LEU A 52 17.93 -13.43 19.03
N GLU A 53 19.03 -13.81 19.69
CA GLU A 53 19.19 -15.12 20.34
C GLU A 53 18.01 -15.39 21.30
N GLY A 54 17.29 -16.49 21.06
CA GLY A 54 16.19 -16.94 21.93
C GLY A 54 14.77 -16.54 21.50
N TYR A 55 14.57 -15.83 20.39
CA TYR A 55 13.24 -15.56 19.84
C TYR A 55 12.87 -16.57 18.72
N PRO A 56 11.59 -16.99 18.63
CA PRO A 56 11.12 -17.70 17.44
C PRO A 56 11.35 -16.81 16.21
N GLU A 57 11.86 -17.38 15.11
CA GLU A 57 12.03 -16.68 13.81
C GLU A 57 10.70 -16.30 13.12
N HIS A 58 9.60 -16.29 13.87
CA HIS A 58 8.29 -15.95 13.35
C HIS A 58 8.18 -14.42 13.22
N ARG A 59 8.30 -13.95 11.98
CA ARG A 59 8.09 -12.57 11.59
C ARG A 59 6.63 -12.41 11.15
N ASP A 60 5.84 -11.70 11.94
CA ASP A 60 4.41 -11.53 11.72
C ASP A 60 4.12 -10.09 11.31
N ILE A 61 4.06 -9.86 9.99
CA ILE A 61 3.75 -8.57 9.40
C ILE A 61 2.45 -8.72 8.62
N GLU A 62 1.47 -7.88 8.91
CA GLU A 62 0.14 -7.99 8.33
C GLU A 62 -0.38 -6.66 7.79
N ILE A 63 -1.23 -6.75 6.76
CA ILE A 63 -2.10 -5.67 6.35
C ILE A 63 -3.34 -5.65 7.26
N THR A 64 -3.38 -4.74 8.23
CA THR A 64 -4.49 -4.71 9.21
C THR A 64 -5.67 -3.85 8.75
N ARG A 65 -5.45 -2.95 7.79
CA ARG A 65 -6.52 -2.09 7.26
C ARG A 65 -6.27 -1.72 5.81
N THR A 66 -7.34 -1.68 5.01
CA THR A 66 -7.34 -1.07 3.68
C THR A 66 -8.49 -0.06 3.56
N TRP A 67 -8.26 1.06 2.91
CA TRP A 67 -9.30 2.06 2.64
C TRP A 67 -9.00 2.88 1.39
N ASN A 68 -10.01 3.58 0.88
CA ASN A 68 -9.88 4.44 -0.29
C ASN A 68 -10.14 5.89 0.14
N THR A 69 -9.39 6.82 -0.46
CA THR A 69 -9.60 8.26 -0.29
C THR A 69 -9.65 8.91 -1.66
N VAL A 70 -10.55 9.88 -1.83
CA VAL A 70 -10.67 10.67 -3.06
C VAL A 70 -10.50 12.13 -2.69
N TRP A 71 -9.50 12.79 -3.28
CA TRP A 71 -9.26 14.21 -3.14
C TRP A 71 -9.77 14.91 -4.39
N SER A 72 -10.50 16.01 -4.22
CA SER A 72 -10.96 16.84 -5.34
C SER A 72 -10.34 18.23 -5.20
N SER A 73 -9.70 18.72 -6.25
CA SER A 73 -9.14 20.07 -6.30
C SER A 73 -9.74 20.85 -7.46
N LEU A 74 -10.15 22.10 -7.21
CA LEU A 74 -10.67 22.97 -8.26
C LEU A 74 -9.50 23.78 -8.83
N THR A 75 -9.10 23.50 -10.06
CA THR A 75 -8.10 24.32 -10.76
C THR A 75 -8.81 25.37 -11.60
N ALA A 76 -8.64 26.64 -11.22
CA ALA A 76 -9.09 27.78 -12.01
C ALA A 76 -8.15 28.00 -13.19
N GLN A 77 -8.36 27.27 -14.30
CA GLN A 77 -7.63 27.52 -15.55
C GLN A 77 -8.24 28.72 -16.28
N GLY A 78 -7.96 29.93 -15.80
CA GLY A 78 -7.92 31.20 -16.56
C GLY A 78 -9.12 31.66 -17.42
N VAL A 79 -10.14 30.84 -17.72
CA VAL A 79 -11.25 31.17 -18.63
C VAL A 79 -12.50 30.37 -18.24
N ALA A 80 -13.41 31.00 -17.50
CA ALA A 80 -14.85 30.73 -17.35
C ALA A 80 -15.41 29.33 -16.95
N GLN A 81 -14.63 28.24 -16.92
CA GLN A 81 -15.03 26.97 -16.30
C GLN A 81 -13.85 26.37 -15.53
N GLY A 82 -13.98 26.25 -14.21
CA GLY A 82 -13.00 25.52 -13.41
C GLY A 82 -13.10 24.02 -13.69
N TYR A 83 -11.97 23.36 -13.90
CA TYR A 83 -11.91 21.90 -13.96
C TYR A 83 -11.76 21.36 -12.54
N ILE A 84 -12.56 20.36 -12.17
CA ILE A 84 -12.36 19.61 -10.94
C ILE A 84 -11.41 18.47 -11.28
N ASP A 85 -10.22 18.51 -10.69
CA ASP A 85 -9.27 17.41 -10.73
C ASP A 85 -9.53 16.46 -9.55
N HIS A 86 -9.50 15.17 -9.82
CA HIS A 86 -9.74 14.13 -8.83
C HIS A 86 -8.51 13.24 -8.71
N VAL A 87 -7.97 13.13 -7.50
CA VAL A 87 -6.91 12.19 -7.17
C VAL A 87 -7.49 11.09 -6.31
N PHE A 88 -7.45 9.87 -6.83
CA PHE A 88 -7.84 8.68 -6.07
C PHE A 88 -6.61 8.08 -5.41
N GLN A 89 -6.80 7.60 -4.19
CA GLN A 89 -5.75 7.07 -3.36
C GLN A 89 -6.23 5.77 -2.71
N ARG A 90 -5.39 4.74 -2.76
CA ARG A 90 -5.62 3.50 -2.00
C ARG A 90 -4.62 3.42 -0.88
N ASN A 91 -5.13 3.12 0.30
CA ASN A 91 -4.37 3.25 1.52
C ASN A 91 -4.38 1.94 2.27
N VAL A 92 -3.30 1.73 3.00
CA VAL A 92 -3.10 0.50 3.74
C VAL A 92 -2.38 0.77 5.06
N THR A 93 -2.75 0.05 6.11
CA THR A 93 -2.01 -0.02 7.36
C THR A 93 -1.25 -1.34 7.38
N VAL A 94 0.05 -1.27 7.60
CA VAL A 94 0.92 -2.42 7.83
C VAL A 94 1.29 -2.43 9.30
N GLU A 95 1.18 -3.56 9.97
CA GLU A 95 1.53 -3.71 11.38
C GLU A 95 2.48 -4.89 11.58
N ASN A 96 3.40 -4.73 12.53
CA ASN A 96 4.20 -5.84 13.03
C ASN A 96 3.54 -6.42 14.28
N LEU A 97 2.85 -7.55 14.10
CA LEU A 97 2.23 -8.33 15.17
C LEU A 97 3.23 -9.30 15.84
N GLY A 98 4.44 -9.40 15.26
CA GLY A 98 5.50 -10.27 15.73
C GLY A 98 6.25 -9.70 16.93
N PRO A 99 7.08 -10.54 17.59
CA PRO A 99 7.81 -10.14 18.79
C PRO A 99 9.12 -9.38 18.52
N ILE A 100 9.56 -9.27 17.26
CA ILE A 100 10.84 -8.66 16.88
C ILE A 100 10.67 -7.61 15.78
N THR A 101 11.54 -6.61 15.78
CA THR A 101 11.63 -5.63 14.69
C THR A 101 11.86 -6.34 13.36
N THR A 102 11.02 -6.05 12.37
CA THR A 102 11.00 -6.76 11.10
C THR A 102 11.03 -5.77 9.94
N ALA A 103 11.96 -5.99 9.01
CA ALA A 103 11.89 -5.34 7.70
C ALA A 103 10.83 -5.99 6.82
N PHE A 104 10.19 -5.22 5.96
CA PHE A 104 9.11 -5.69 5.12
C PHE A 104 9.02 -4.96 3.78
N TYR A 105 8.33 -5.60 2.86
CA TYR A 105 7.86 -5.04 1.59
C TYR A 105 6.33 -5.03 1.58
N VAL A 106 5.75 -3.98 1.02
CA VAL A 106 4.33 -3.94 0.70
C VAL A 106 4.16 -4.14 -0.79
N LEU A 107 3.40 -5.16 -1.15
CA LEU A 107 3.09 -5.50 -2.53
C LEU A 107 1.62 -5.20 -2.80
N VAL A 108 1.35 -4.71 -4.01
CA VAL A 108 0.01 -4.58 -4.54
C VAL A 108 -0.12 -5.46 -5.79
N ALA A 109 -1.14 -6.30 -5.82
CA ALA A 109 -1.52 -7.09 -6.98
C ALA A 109 -2.75 -6.47 -7.62
N GLU A 110 -2.65 -6.08 -8.88
CA GLU A 110 -3.71 -5.42 -9.65
C GLU A 110 -4.01 -6.19 -10.93
N THR A 111 -5.27 -6.18 -11.34
CA THR A 111 -5.71 -6.75 -12.61
C THR A 111 -5.86 -5.64 -13.64
N ASP A 112 -5.35 -5.86 -14.85
CA ASP A 112 -5.73 -5.06 -16.00
C ASP A 112 -7.05 -5.60 -16.56
N ASN A 113 -8.02 -4.71 -16.76
CA ASN A 113 -9.28 -5.02 -17.46
C ASN A 113 -9.10 -4.88 -18.97
#